data_AF-A0A2D2LY15-F1
#
_entry.id   AF-A0A2D2LY15-F1
#
_cell.length_a   1.000
_cell.length_b   1.000
_cell.length_c   1.000
_cell.angle_alpha   90.00
_cell.angle_beta   90.00
_cell.angle_gamma   90.00
#
_symmetry.space_group_name_H-M   'P 1'
#
loop_
_entity.id
_entity.type
_entity.pdbx_description
1 polymer ?
#
loop_
_entity_poly.entity_id
_entity_poly.type
_entity_poly.pdbx_seq_one_letter_code
_entity_poly.pdbx_strand_id
1 'polypeptide(L)' 'MLNRVLKPFPVEAGTIAPWFNMPSGGIQYKLTQSVQWYKDMGYFEEVIIINK' A
#
# COMPACT_ATOMS: atom_id res chain seq x y z
N MET A 1 -2.53 -3.71 -9.06
CA MET A 1 -3.47 -4.28 -8.07
C MET A 1 -3.75 -3.20 -7.03
N LEU A 2 -5.01 -2.83 -6.83
CA LEU A 2 -5.44 -1.85 -5.83
C LEU A 2 -5.93 -2.61 -4.58
N ASN A 3 -5.57 -2.14 -3.39
CA ASN A 3 -6.00 -2.77 -2.14
C ASN A 3 -6.83 -1.80 -1.28
N ARG A 4 -7.90 -2.28 -0.67
CA ARG A 4 -8.67 -1.54 0.36
C ARG A 4 -8.30 -2.06 1.75
N VAL A 5 -8.08 -1.12 2.67
CA VAL A 5 -7.80 -1.42 4.09
C VAL A 5 -9.10 -1.74 4.81
N LEU A 6 -9.19 -2.93 5.43
CA LEU A 6 -10.38 -3.39 6.14
C LEU A 6 -10.28 -3.27 7.66
N LYS A 7 -9.05 -3.30 8.18
CA LYS A 7 -8.76 -3.26 9.62
C LYS A 7 -7.57 -2.32 9.86
N PRO A 8 -7.50 -1.60 10.99
CA PRO A 8 -6.34 -0.80 11.33
C PRO A 8 -5.13 -1.70 11.66
N PHE A 9 -3.94 -1.26 11.28
CA PHE A 9 -2.66 -1.89 11.64
C PHE A 9 -1.55 -0.82 11.60
N PRO A 10 -0.48 -0.99 12.39
CA PRO A 10 0.63 -0.03 12.40
C PRO A 10 1.41 -0.08 11.08
N VAL A 11 1.88 1.09 10.65
CA VAL A 11 2.74 1.28 9.47
C VAL A 11 3.78 2.34 9.77
N GLU A 12 4.92 2.24 9.11
CA GLU A 12 5.89 3.34 9.05
C GLU A 12 5.58 4.16 7.79
N ALA A 13 5.11 5.40 7.98
CA ALA A 13 4.76 6.31 6.90
C ALA A 13 5.86 7.36 6.71
N GLY A 14 6.21 7.66 5.46
CA GLY A 14 7.20 8.70 5.15
C GLY A 14 7.07 9.22 3.74
N THR A 15 7.59 10.43 3.51
CA THR A 15 7.72 11.00 2.18
C THR A 15 8.83 10.28 1.43
N ILE A 16 8.53 9.82 0.21
CA ILE A 16 9.50 9.16 -0.66
C ILE A 16 10.56 10.19 -1.07
N ALA A 17 11.84 9.81 -1.04
CA ALA A 17 12.93 10.66 -1.53
C ALA A 17 13.02 10.63 -3.08
N PRO A 18 13.55 11.68 -3.73
CA PRO A 18 13.86 11.65 -5.17
C PRO A 18 14.82 10.51 -5.52
N TRP A 19 14.47 9.69 -6.53
CA TRP A 19 15.31 8.60 -7.00
C TRP A 19 14.99 8.25 -8.46
N PHE A 20 15.85 7.51 -9.15
CA PHE A 20 15.68 7.10 -10.56
C PHE A 20 15.38 8.28 -11.53
N ASN A 21 16.01 9.44 -11.33
CA ASN A 21 15.73 10.68 -12.07
C ASN A 21 14.26 11.16 -12.02
N MET A 22 13.52 10.74 -10.99
CA MET A 22 12.13 11.16 -10.76
C MET A 22 12.02 12.12 -9.56
N PRO A 23 11.13 13.13 -9.63
CA PRO A 23 11.02 14.19 -8.63
C PRO A 23 10.49 13.74 -7.26
N SER A 24 9.87 12.56 -7.17
CA SER A 24 9.24 12.01 -5.95
C SER A 24 8.18 12.94 -5.31
N GLY A 25 7.92 12.80 -4.01
CA GLY A 25 6.91 13.56 -3.25
C GLY A 25 5.67 12.77 -2.82
N GLY A 26 5.58 11.49 -3.17
CA GLY A 26 4.53 10.60 -2.68
C GLY A 26 4.73 10.18 -1.22
N ILE A 27 3.66 9.72 -0.57
CA ILE A 27 3.74 9.05 0.74
C ILE A 27 3.90 7.55 0.51
N GLN A 28 4.90 6.95 1.15
CA GLN A 28 5.08 5.51 1.22
C GLN A 28 4.72 5.00 2.60
N TYR A 29 4.08 3.85 2.62
CA TYR A 29 3.83 3.06 3.83
C TYR A 29 4.68 1.80 3.76
N LYS A 30 5.62 1.66 4.69
CA LYS A 30 6.39 0.44 4.86
C LYS A 30 5.63 -0.48 5.81
N LEU A 31 5.35 -1.68 5.32
CA LEU A 31 4.62 -2.72 6.03
C LEU A 31 5.60 -3.62 6.78
N THR A 32 5.18 -4.15 7.93
CA THR A 32 5.96 -5.11 8.71
C THR A 32 5.99 -6.48 8.04
N GLN A 33 4.91 -6.85 7.34
CA GLN A 33 4.78 -8.10 6.59
C GLN A 33 4.55 -7.83 5.10
N SER A 34 4.59 -8.90 4.28
CA SER A 34 4.28 -8.81 2.85
C SER A 34 2.82 -8.41 2.62
N VAL A 35 2.53 -7.75 1.50
CA VAL A 35 1.15 -7.42 1.09
C VAL A 35 0.26 -8.67 1.05
N GLN A 36 0.82 -9.80 0.60
CA GLN A 36 0.08 -11.07 0.52
C GLN A 36 -0.36 -11.54 1.91
N TRP A 37 0.52 -11.45 2.92
CA TRP A 37 0.16 -11.81 4.29
C TRP A 37 -1.05 -11.01 4.80
N TYR A 38 -1.10 -9.70 4.51
CA TYR A 38 -2.25 -8.87 4.90
C TYR A 38 -3.52 -9.20 4.13
N LYS A 39 -3.43 -9.68 2.87
CA LYS A 39 -4.59 -10.23 2.16
C LYS A 39 -5.08 -11.51 2.82
N ASP A 40 -4.17 -12.45 3.07
CA ASP A 40 -4.49 -13.77 3.66
C ASP A 40 -5.09 -13.65 5.07
N MET A 41 -4.64 -12.66 5.84
CA MET A 41 -5.14 -12.37 7.19
C MET A 41 -6.38 -11.46 7.21
N GLY A 42 -6.90 -11.06 6.05
CA GLY A 42 -8.11 -10.25 5.92
C GLY A 42 -7.96 -8.82 6.44
N TYR A 43 -6.77 -8.23 6.29
CA TYR A 43 -6.53 -6.80 6.49
C TYR A 43 -6.68 -6.02 5.18
N PHE A 44 -6.37 -6.67 4.05
CA PHE A 44 -6.58 -6.14 2.71
C PHE A 44 -7.57 -6.97 1.93
N GLU A 45 -8.34 -6.30 1.08
CA GLU A 45 -9.01 -6.90 -0.06
C GLU A 45 -8.51 -6.26 -1.36
N GLU A 46 -8.58 -7.01 -2.45
CA GLU A 46 -8.28 -6.50 -3.78
C GLU A 46 -9.49 -5.81 -4.39
N VAL A 47 -9.28 -4.61 -4.94
CA VAL A 47 -10.32 -3.81 -5.58
C VAL A 47 -10.18 -3.97 -7.10
N ILE A 48 -11.21 -4.54 -7.73
CA ILE A 48 -11.33 -4.61 -9.18
C ILE A 48 -12.12 -3.39 -9.65
N ILE A 49 -11.49 -2.54 -10.46
CA ILE A 49 -12.16 -1.40 -11.09
C ILE A 49 -12.65 -1.86 -12.46
N ILE A 50 -13.97 -1.87 -12.66
CA ILE A 50 -14.59 -2.14 -13.94
C ILE A 50 -15.04 -0.79 -14.51
N ASN A 51 -14.33 -0.29 -15.50
CA ASN A 51 -14.77 0.89 -16.23
C ASN A 51 -15.93 0.49 -17.15
N LYS A 52 -17.08 1.16 -16.99
CA LYS A 52 -18.21 1.09 -17.92
C LYS A 52 -17.97 2.00 -19.11
#